data_AF-A0A6S6RXL8-F1
#
_entry.id   AF-A0A6S6RXL8-F1
#
_cell.length_a   1.000
_cell.length_b   1.000
_cell.length_c   1.000
_cell.angle_alpha   90.00
_cell.angle_beta   90.00
_cell.angle_gamma   90.00
#
_symmetry.space_group_name_H-M   'P 1'
#
loop_
_entity.id
_entity.type
_entity.pdbx_description
1 polymer ?
#
loop_
_entity_poly.entity_id
_entity_poly.type
_entity_poly.pdbx_seq_one_letter_code
_entity_poly.pdbx_strand_id
1 'polypeptide(L)'
;MQNKIINYQLNINWPDFIKNYWQKRPLLIKQGFTNFIDPISANDLAGLVMEDEVDSRLVSFQDGSWNVTHGPFDSYDQLAKTGWSLLVQAG
;
A
#
# COMPACT_ATOMS: atom_id res chain seq x y z
N MET A 1 1.63 -24.07 0.36
CA MET A 1 0.43 -23.37 0.85
C MET A 1 -0.43 -23.06 -0.38
N GLN A 2 -1.74 -23.33 -0.33
CA GLN A 2 -2.61 -23.17 -1.49
C GLN A 2 -2.88 -21.67 -1.68
N ASN A 3 -2.43 -21.08 -2.78
CA ASN A 3 -2.80 -19.71 -3.16
C ASN A 3 -4.30 -19.68 -3.45
N LYS A 4 -5.09 -19.34 -2.42
CA LYS A 4 -6.50 -19.03 -2.59
C LYS A 4 -6.58 -17.72 -3.35
N ILE A 5 -6.95 -17.76 -4.63
CA ILE A 5 -7.28 -16.54 -5.37
C ILE A 5 -8.49 -15.91 -4.68
N ILE A 6 -8.26 -14.81 -3.96
CA ILE A 6 -9.33 -14.02 -3.32
C ILE A 6 -9.90 -13.10 -4.41
N ASN A 7 -11.16 -13.31 -4.77
CA ASN A 7 -11.88 -12.39 -5.63
C ASN A 7 -12.52 -11.29 -4.78
N TYR A 8 -11.95 -10.09 -4.82
CA TYR A 8 -12.54 -8.93 -4.16
C TYR A 8 -13.72 -8.40 -4.97
N GLN A 9 -14.84 -8.17 -4.28
CA GLN A 9 -16.02 -7.52 -4.86
C GLN A 9 -16.27 -6.20 -4.15
N LEU A 10 -16.30 -5.11 -4.93
CA LEU A 10 -16.54 -3.78 -4.41
C LEU A 10 -18.04 -3.57 -4.15
N ASN A 11 -18.38 -3.27 -2.90
CA ASN A 11 -19.71 -2.90 -2.45
C ASN A 11 -19.97 -1.42 -2.77
N ILE A 12 -20.37 -1.14 -4.01
CA ILE A 12 -20.58 0.22 -4.51
C ILE A 12 -21.80 0.31 -5.44
N ASN A 13 -22.53 1.43 -5.38
CA ASN A 13 -23.50 1.81 -6.39
C ASN A 13 -22.78 2.54 -7.53
N TRP A 14 -22.45 1.82 -8.60
CA TRP A 14 -21.71 2.36 -9.74
C TRP A 14 -22.39 3.56 -10.43
N PRO A 15 -23.70 3.52 -10.78
CA PRO A 15 -24.39 4.68 -11.34
C PRO A 15 -24.27 5.94 -10.49
N ASP A 16 -24.47 5.83 -9.18
CA ASP A 16 -24.36 6.96 -8.26
C ASP A 16 -22.91 7.48 -8.17
N PHE A 17 -21.95 6.56 -8.05
CA PHE A 17 -20.52 6.87 -7.98
C PHE A 17 -20.05 7.71 -9.18
N ILE A 18 -20.34 7.24 -10.41
CA ILE A 18 -19.92 7.93 -11.65
C ILE A 18 -20.63 9.28 -11.79
N LYS A 19 -21.92 9.34 -11.47
CA LYS A 19 -22.70 10.58 -11.58
C LYS A 19 -22.23 11.64 -10.60
N ASN A 20 -21.95 11.29 -9.35
CA ASN A 20 -21.84 12.26 -8.26
C ASN A 20 -20.43 12.40 -7.65
N TYR A 21 -19.49 11.50 -7.95
CA TYR A 21 -18.19 11.44 -7.24
C TYR A 21 -16.97 11.33 -8.16
N TRP A 22 -17.02 10.47 -9.18
CA TRP A 22 -15.89 10.28 -10.09
C TRP A 22 -15.41 11.60 -10.70
N GLN A 23 -14.12 11.93 -10.49
CA GLN A 23 -13.47 13.18 -10.89
C GLN A 23 -14.20 14.48 -10.46
N LYS A 24 -15.00 14.42 -9.38
CA LYS A 24 -15.79 15.55 -8.88
C LYS A 24 -15.51 15.86 -7.42
N ARG A 25 -15.61 14.86 -6.55
CA ARG A 25 -15.43 15.04 -5.09
C ARG A 25 -15.02 13.73 -4.41
N PRO A 26 -14.29 13.80 -3.29
CA PRO A 26 -13.92 12.62 -2.52
C PRO A 26 -15.15 11.90 -1.93
N LEU A 27 -15.03 10.58 -1.74
CA LEU A 27 -16.02 9.71 -1.11
C LEU A 27 -15.33 8.65 -0.26
N LEU A 28 -15.76 8.49 0.98
CA LEU A 28 -15.42 7.34 1.82
C LEU A 28 -16.47 6.24 1.63
N ILE A 29 -16.07 5.11 1.04
CA ILE A 29 -16.92 3.91 0.91
C ILE A 29 -16.67 3.01 2.13
N LYS A 30 -17.51 3.17 3.17
CA LYS A 30 -17.44 2.31 4.36
C LYS A 30 -17.69 0.86 3.97
N GLN A 31 -16.81 -0.05 4.40
CA GLN A 31 -16.88 -1.47 4.03
C GLN A 31 -16.94 -1.70 2.50
N GLY A 32 -16.19 -0.90 1.73
CA GLY A 32 -16.12 -1.06 0.27
C GLY A 32 -15.73 -2.47 -0.15
N PHE A 33 -14.87 -3.15 0.61
CA PHE A 33 -14.72 -4.59 0.56
C PHE A 33 -15.25 -5.17 1.87
N THR A 34 -16.23 -6.08 1.79
CA THR A 34 -16.70 -6.82 2.96
C THR A 34 -15.72 -7.94 3.26
N ASN A 35 -15.41 -8.14 4.55
CA ASN A 35 -14.47 -9.17 5.01
C ASN A 35 -13.10 -9.10 4.29
N PHE A 36 -12.53 -7.90 4.21
CA PHE A 36 -11.21 -7.68 3.59
C PHE A 36 -10.15 -8.54 4.28
N ILE A 37 -9.36 -9.24 3.47
CA ILE A 37 -8.19 -10.02 3.85
C ILE A 37 -7.02 -9.38 3.11
N ASP A 38 -5.87 -9.19 3.73
CA ASP A 38 -4.70 -8.65 3.03
C ASP A 38 -4.21 -9.63 1.94
N PRO A 39 -4.02 -9.19 0.68
CA PRO A 39 -3.57 -10.07 -0.40
C PRO A 39 -2.08 -10.42 -0.29
N ILE A 40 -1.32 -9.65 0.48
CA ILE A 40 0.12 -9.81 0.70
C ILE A 40 0.46 -9.46 2.15
N SER A 41 1.36 -10.21 2.78
CA SER A 41 1.81 -9.91 4.14
C SER A 41 2.92 -8.85 4.12
N ALA A 42 3.16 -8.20 5.27
CA ALA A 42 4.27 -7.26 5.41
C ALA A 42 5.64 -7.90 5.15
N ASN A 43 5.82 -9.17 5.53
CA ASN A 43 7.08 -9.90 5.30
C ASN A 43 7.29 -10.19 3.82
N ASP A 44 6.23 -10.61 3.11
CA ASP A 44 6.31 -10.87 1.67
C ASP A 44 6.58 -9.57 0.91
N LEU A 45 5.92 -8.46 1.31
CA LEU A 45 6.18 -7.13 0.74
C LEU A 45 7.63 -6.69 0.97
N ALA A 46 8.18 -6.91 2.16
CA ALA A 46 9.56 -6.58 2.50
C ALA A 46 10.59 -7.41 1.70
N GLY A 47 10.25 -8.66 1.36
CA GLY A 47 11.05 -9.49 0.45
C GLY A 47 11.04 -8.97 -0.99
N LEU A 48 9.87 -8.56 -1.50
CA LEU A 48 9.73 -8.03 -2.87
C LEU A 48 10.58 -6.79 -3.12
N VAL A 49 10.64 -5.86 -2.17
CA VAL A 49 11.38 -4.59 -2.34
C VAL A 49 12.92 -4.74 -2.24
N MET A 50 13.41 -5.95 -1.98
CA MET A 50 14.83 -6.28 -2.11
C MET A 50 15.21 -6.60 -3.56
N GLU A 51 14.23 -6.82 -4.44
CA GLU A 51 14.45 -7.09 -5.87
C GLU A 51 14.78 -5.79 -6.62
N ASP A 52 15.82 -5.81 -7.45
CA ASP A 52 16.32 -4.64 -8.20
C ASP A 52 15.26 -4.06 -9.15
N GLU A 53 14.34 -4.89 -9.64
CA GLU A 53 13.29 -4.52 -10.58
C GLU A 53 12.10 -3.79 -9.92
N VAL A 54 12.06 -3.75 -8.58
CA VAL A 54 10.93 -3.19 -7.84
C VAL A 54 11.22 -1.73 -7.43
N ASP A 55 10.47 -0.79 -8.01
CA ASP A 55 10.53 0.61 -7.59
C ASP A 55 9.90 0.78 -6.20
N SER A 56 10.72 1.16 -5.23
CA SER A 56 10.32 1.30 -3.85
C SER A 56 10.99 2.50 -3.19
N ARG A 57 10.32 3.06 -2.18
CA ARG A 57 10.85 4.17 -1.38
C ARG A 57 10.43 4.10 0.06
N LEU A 58 11.34 4.47 0.95
CA LEU A 58 11.09 4.64 2.36
C LEU A 58 11.04 6.13 2.68
N VAL A 59 9.94 6.57 3.26
CA VAL A 59 9.74 7.96 3.68
C VAL A 59 9.68 7.98 5.20
N SER A 60 10.52 8.80 5.83
CA SER A 60 10.55 8.95 7.29
C SER A 60 10.48 10.40 7.72
N PHE A 61 9.94 10.62 8.92
CA PHE A 61 9.91 11.90 9.60
C PHE A 61 10.51 11.73 11.00
N GLN A 62 11.70 12.30 11.20
CA GLN A 62 12.45 12.20 12.45
C GLN A 62 13.06 13.56 12.77
N ASP A 63 13.01 13.96 14.05
CA ASP A 63 13.59 15.22 14.54
C ASP A 63 13.17 16.46 13.72
N GLY A 64 11.89 16.51 13.35
CA GLY A 64 11.32 17.63 12.58
C GLY A 64 11.69 17.65 11.10
N SER A 65 12.37 16.61 10.60
CA SER A 65 12.91 16.55 9.24
C SER A 65 12.37 15.35 8.47
N TRP A 66 12.07 15.56 7.18
CA TRP A 66 11.67 14.51 6.25
C TRP A 66 12.89 13.93 5.54
N ASN A 67 12.94 12.61 5.44
CA ASN A 67 13.95 11.88 4.68
C ASN A 67 13.28 10.91 3.71
N VAL A 68 13.90 10.70 2.55
CA VAL A 68 13.45 9.76 1.53
C VAL A 68 14.65 8.95 1.03
N THR A 69 14.53 7.63 1.07
CA THR A 69 15.51 6.69 0.51
C THR A 69 14.81 5.83 -0.55
N HIS A 70 15.42 5.67 -1.71
CA HIS A 70 14.90 4.78 -2.76
C HIS A 70 15.57 3.42 -2.64
N GLY A 71 14.80 2.36 -2.93
CA GLY A 71 15.29 0.99 -2.94
C GLY A 71 16.22 0.69 -4.13
N PRO A 72 16.70 -0.55 -4.23
CA PRO A 72 16.41 -1.67 -3.34
C PRO A 72 17.01 -1.48 -1.93
N PHE A 73 16.47 -2.20 -0.95
CA PHE A 73 16.92 -2.12 0.45
C PHE A 73 17.59 -3.42 0.91
N ASP A 74 18.86 -3.34 1.32
CA ASP A 74 19.59 -4.52 1.82
C ASP A 74 19.17 -4.94 3.24
N SER A 75 18.69 -4.00 4.06
CA SER A 75 18.23 -4.27 5.43
C SER A 75 17.29 -3.19 5.96
N TYR A 76 16.47 -3.56 6.94
CA TYR A 76 15.53 -2.66 7.64
C TYR A 76 15.93 -2.39 9.10
N ASP A 77 17.09 -2.88 9.52
CA ASP A 77 17.49 -2.94 10.94
C ASP A 77 17.69 -1.57 11.58
N GLN A 78 17.88 -0.53 10.76
CA GLN A 78 18.08 0.85 11.22
C GLN A 78 16.78 1.65 11.36
N LEU A 79 15.62 1.06 11.05
CA LEU A 79 14.35 1.75 11.16
C LEU A 79 13.88 1.84 12.60
N ALA A 80 13.49 3.05 13.00
CA ALA A 80 12.81 3.28 14.27
C ALA A 80 11.48 2.51 14.32
N LYS A 81 10.90 2.34 15.53
CA LYS A 81 9.61 1.65 15.69
C LYS A 81 8.44 2.39 15.01
N THR A 82 8.54 3.69 14.78
CA THR A 82 7.49 4.56 14.23
C THR A 82 8.10 5.68 13.39
N GLY A 83 7.25 6.48 12.73
CA GLY A 83 7.68 7.69 12.01
C GLY A 83 8.18 7.43 10.59
N TRP A 84 7.84 6.30 9.99
CA TRP A 84 8.19 5.98 8.60
C TRP A 84 7.09 5.18 7.90
N SER A 85 7.17 5.09 6.58
CA SER A 85 6.34 4.24 5.73
C SER A 85 7.13 3.78 4.51
N LEU A 86 6.95 2.52 4.13
CA LEU A 86 7.48 1.94 2.89
C LEU A 86 6.40 2.00 1.81
N LEU A 87 6.79 2.47 0.62
CA LEU A 87 5.95 2.53 -0.56
C LEU A 87 6.57 1.67 -1.65
N VAL A 88 5.73 0.88 -2.32
CA VAL A 88 6.13 -0.05 -3.38
C VAL A 88 5.26 0.23 -4.59
N GLN A 89 5.86 0.33 -5.76
CA GLN A 89 5.19 0.65 -6.99
C GLN A 89 5.41 -0.44 -8.03
N ALA A 90 4.32 -0.82 -8.71
CA ALA A 90 4.42 -1.56 -9.96
C ALA A 90 4.66 -0.55 -11.09
N GLY A 91 5.76 -0.72 -11.82
CA GLY A 91 6.08 0.05 -13.03
C GLY A 91 5.14 -0.24 -14.19
#